data_AF-A0A8S1H677-F1
#
_entry.id   AF-A0A8S1H677-F1
#
_cell.length_a   1.000
_cell.length_b   1.000
_cell.length_c   1.000
_cell.angle_alpha   90.00
_cell.angle_beta   90.00
_cell.angle_gamma   90.00
#
_symmetry.space_group_name_H-M   'P 1'
#
loop_
_entity.id
_entity.type
_entity.pdbx_description
1 polymer ?
#
loop_
_entity_poly.entity_id
_entity_poly.type
_entity_poly.pdbx_seq_one_letter_code
_entity_poly.pdbx_strand_id
1 'polypeptide(L)'
;MRENANEGRKRKRSHVYPKIMLRVVNQLPVVARTAVRALSGGPGEGSGRGGGSGGSIRDAGGAFGKMEAAREDEYFYKKQKEQLQKLRGHIQEEVDHHAQQLENHKKALERHQKRISEIEAEERSLGKE
;
A
#
# COMPACT_ATOMS: atom_id res chain seq x y z
N MET A 1 57.75 2.54 -17.37
CA MET A 1 57.49 3.58 -18.38
C MET A 1 56.58 3.00 -19.46
N ARG A 2 55.34 3.50 -19.57
CA ARG A 2 54.60 3.77 -20.81
C ARG A 2 53.25 4.39 -20.46
N GLU A 3 52.93 5.43 -21.20
CA GLU A 3 52.06 6.55 -20.86
C GLU A 3 50.56 6.32 -21.09
N ASN A 4 49.80 7.20 -20.45
CA ASN A 4 48.41 7.58 -20.66
C ASN A 4 48.01 7.76 -22.14
N ALA A 5 46.79 7.38 -22.50
CA ALA A 5 45.86 8.16 -23.34
C ALA A 5 44.62 7.34 -23.73
N ASN A 6 43.47 7.57 -23.10
CA ASN A 6 42.29 7.99 -23.88
C ASN A 6 41.14 8.44 -22.97
N GLU A 7 41.02 9.75 -22.89
CA GLU A 7 39.92 10.48 -22.31
C GLU A 7 38.85 10.70 -23.40
N GLY A 8 37.58 10.48 -23.06
CA GLY A 8 36.46 11.14 -23.74
C GLY A 8 35.88 10.50 -25.00
N ARG A 9 34.73 9.83 -24.84
CA ARG A 9 33.57 10.03 -25.74
C ARG A 9 32.25 9.55 -25.13
N LYS A 10 31.60 10.45 -24.39
CA LYS A 10 30.13 10.45 -24.26
C LYS A 10 29.53 10.64 -25.66
N ARG A 11 28.77 9.68 -26.21
CA ARG A 11 27.73 9.93 -27.22
C ARG A 11 26.54 8.96 -27.12
N LYS A 12 25.47 9.49 -26.51
CA LYS A 12 24.05 9.46 -26.91
C LYS A 12 23.50 8.20 -27.60
N ARG A 13 22.62 7.46 -26.89
CA ARG A 13 21.50 6.76 -27.52
C ARG A 13 20.22 7.57 -27.31
N SER A 14 19.74 8.10 -28.42
CA SER A 14 18.49 8.80 -28.63
C SER A 14 17.34 7.80 -28.87
N HIS A 15 16.28 7.88 -28.07
CA HIS A 15 14.94 7.40 -28.42
C HIS A 15 13.94 8.23 -27.58
N VAL A 16 13.59 9.42 -28.05
CA VAL A 16 12.39 9.72 -28.86
C VAL A 16 11.09 9.43 -28.09
N TYR A 17 10.67 10.42 -27.30
CA TYR A 17 9.26 10.68 -27.03
C TYR A 17 8.99 12.14 -27.42
N PRO A 18 7.94 12.43 -28.20
CA PRO A 18 7.67 13.79 -28.68
C PRO A 18 7.23 14.69 -27.52
N LYS A 19 7.99 15.75 -27.24
CA LYS A 19 7.56 16.88 -26.39
C LYS A 19 6.73 17.82 -27.25
N ILE A 20 5.43 17.59 -27.30
CA ILE A 20 4.45 18.57 -27.78
C ILE A 20 3.62 19.00 -26.57
N MET A 21 3.80 20.28 -26.22
CA MET A 21 2.85 21.19 -25.60
C MET A 21 1.87 20.64 -24.54
N LEU A 22 2.07 21.05 -23.28
CA LEU A 22 1.02 21.80 -22.59
C LEU A 22 1.63 22.75 -21.55
N ARG A 23 1.79 24.00 -21.96
CA ARG A 23 2.07 25.12 -21.06
C ARG A 23 0.70 25.62 -20.58
N VAL A 24 0.29 25.23 -19.37
CA VAL A 24 -0.81 25.89 -18.65
C VAL A 24 -0.27 26.36 -17.32
N VAL A 25 -0.36 27.67 -17.17
CA VAL A 25 -0.13 28.52 -16.00
C VAL A 25 -0.51 27.88 -14.66
N ASN A 26 0.48 27.68 -13.79
CA ASN A 26 0.24 27.58 -12.34
C ASN A 26 0.03 29.00 -11.80
N GLN A 27 -1.18 29.52 -11.91
CA GLN A 27 -1.67 30.56 -11.00
C GLN A 27 -2.13 29.84 -9.73
N LEU A 28 -1.23 29.78 -8.75
CA LEU A 28 -1.56 29.28 -7.42
C LEU A 28 -2.66 30.17 -6.82
N PRO A 29 -3.84 29.64 -6.47
CA PRO A 29 -4.76 30.39 -5.64
C PRO A 29 -4.12 30.57 -4.27
N VAL A 30 -4.00 31.84 -3.87
CA VAL A 30 -3.52 32.30 -2.58
C VAL A 30 -4.30 31.57 -1.48
N VAL A 31 -3.57 30.75 -0.73
CA VAL A 31 -3.87 30.20 0.60
C VAL A 31 -5.24 30.62 1.16
N ALA A 32 -6.24 29.76 0.99
CA ALA A 32 -7.40 29.79 1.86
C ALA A 32 -6.90 29.50 3.28
N ARG A 33 -6.78 30.54 4.11
CA ARG A 33 -6.51 30.44 5.54
C ARG A 33 -7.56 29.50 6.15
N THR A 34 -7.19 28.25 6.39
CA THR A 34 -7.97 27.33 7.21
C THR A 34 -8.11 27.92 8.60
N ALA A 35 -9.31 28.36 8.96
CA ALA A 35 -9.64 28.70 10.32
C ALA A 35 -9.48 27.45 11.20
N VAL A 36 -8.42 27.40 12.00
CA VAL A 36 -8.26 26.39 13.04
C VAL A 36 -9.31 26.68 14.10
N ARG A 37 -10.45 25.99 14.06
CA ARG A 37 -11.39 25.99 15.18
C ARG A 37 -10.77 25.16 16.29
N ALA A 38 -10.31 25.83 17.36
CA ALA A 38 -9.92 25.17 18.60
C ALA A 38 -11.12 24.33 19.13
N LEU A 39 -10.96 23.02 19.17
CA LEU A 39 -11.93 22.06 19.71
C LEU A 39 -11.87 22.10 21.24
N SER A 40 -12.53 23.09 21.85
CA SER A 40 -12.81 23.10 23.28
C SER A 40 -14.23 22.56 23.49
N GLY A 41 -14.36 21.25 23.64
CA GLY A 41 -15.63 20.59 23.98
C GLY A 41 -15.38 19.13 24.38
N GLY A 42 -15.87 18.74 25.55
CA GLY A 42 -15.67 17.41 26.12
C GLY A 42 -16.61 16.36 25.52
N PRO A 43 -16.26 15.05 25.56
CA PRO A 43 -17.15 13.98 25.14
C PRO A 43 -18.49 14.05 25.88
N GLY A 44 -19.60 14.06 25.11
CA GLY A 44 -20.96 14.14 25.65
C GLY A 44 -21.46 15.55 25.99
N GLU A 45 -20.81 16.61 25.52
CA GLU A 45 -21.38 17.97 25.54
C GLU A 45 -22.35 18.16 24.36
N GLY A 46 -23.59 18.53 24.68
CA GLY A 46 -24.69 18.70 23.74
C GLY A 46 -24.52 19.84 22.72
N SER A 47 -25.31 19.78 21.65
CA SER A 47 -25.19 20.46 20.35
C SER A 47 -24.16 21.58 20.24
N GLY A 48 -22.99 21.19 19.79
CA GLY A 48 -21.98 22.12 19.33
C GLY A 48 -20.81 21.42 18.67
N ARG A 49 -20.86 21.36 17.33
CA ARG A 49 -19.75 21.11 16.37
C ARG A 49 -19.64 19.70 15.79
N GLY A 50 -20.24 19.52 14.62
CA GLY A 50 -19.64 18.72 13.54
C GLY A 50 -20.14 17.29 13.32
N GLY A 51 -21.11 16.81 14.09
CA GLY A 51 -21.85 15.58 13.82
C GLY A 51 -23.29 15.80 14.23
N GLY A 52 -24.25 15.41 13.38
CA GLY A 52 -25.68 15.68 13.58
C GLY A 52 -26.14 15.34 15.00
N SER A 53 -26.96 16.21 15.59
CA SER A 53 -27.51 16.07 16.94
C SER A 53 -28.01 14.65 17.15
N GLY A 54 -27.28 13.84 17.92
CA GLY A 54 -27.53 12.41 18.13
C GLY A 54 -28.77 12.11 18.97
N GLY A 55 -29.86 12.87 18.78
CA GLY A 55 -31.08 12.88 19.59
C GLY A 55 -30.99 13.83 20.79
N SER A 56 -32.15 14.17 21.34
CA SER A 56 -32.32 15.06 22.51
C SER A 56 -31.54 14.64 23.75
N ILE A 57 -31.11 13.37 23.84
CA ILE A 57 -30.40 12.79 24.99
C ILE A 57 -28.93 13.23 25.02
N ARG A 58 -28.24 13.25 23.87
CA ARG A 58 -26.87 13.77 23.81
C ARG A 58 -26.83 15.28 23.84
N ASP A 59 -27.85 15.94 23.28
CA ASP A 59 -27.99 17.39 23.29
C ASP A 59 -28.20 17.99 24.68
N ALA A 60 -28.77 17.23 25.61
CA ALA A 60 -28.94 17.66 26.99
C ALA A 60 -27.64 17.63 27.82
N GLY A 61 -26.55 17.03 27.32
CA GLY A 61 -25.22 17.10 27.95
C GLY A 61 -25.13 16.52 29.38
N GLY A 62 -26.01 15.57 29.73
CA GLY A 62 -26.10 14.99 31.07
C GLY A 62 -25.21 13.76 31.31
N ALA A 63 -25.24 13.21 32.54
CA ALA A 63 -24.51 11.98 32.90
C ALA A 63 -24.86 10.77 32.00
N PHE A 64 -26.12 10.66 31.56
CA PHE A 64 -26.57 9.64 30.62
C PHE A 64 -25.99 9.84 29.21
N GLY A 65 -25.91 11.07 28.70
CA GLY A 65 -25.29 11.36 27.41
C GLY A 65 -23.79 11.04 27.36
N LYS A 66 -23.07 11.26 28.48
CA LYS A 66 -21.65 10.86 28.63
C LYS A 66 -21.47 9.34 28.68
N MET A 67 -22.37 8.63 29.37
CA MET A 67 -22.36 7.16 29.42
C MET A 67 -22.66 6.54 28.05
N GLU A 68 -23.63 7.09 27.31
CA GLU A 68 -23.96 6.64 25.97
C GLU A 68 -22.81 6.89 24.98
N ALA A 69 -22.16 8.06 25.04
CA ALA A 69 -20.97 8.33 24.24
C ALA A 69 -19.84 7.31 24.48
N ALA A 70 -19.54 7.00 25.74
CA ALA A 70 -18.51 6.01 26.08
C ALA A 70 -18.86 4.59 25.58
N ARG A 71 -20.13 4.18 25.68
CA ARG A 71 -20.59 2.87 25.18
C ARG A 71 -20.50 2.77 23.66
N GLU A 72 -20.86 3.83 22.95
CA GLU A 72 -20.71 3.89 21.50
C GLU A 72 -19.25 3.84 21.07
N ASP A 73 -18.38 4.60 21.73
CA ASP A 73 -16.94 4.59 21.45
C ASP A 73 -16.35 3.19 21.64
N GLU A 74 -16.73 2.49 22.73
CA GLU A 74 -16.34 1.09 22.92
C GLU A 74 -16.84 0.16 21.81
N TYR A 75 -18.08 0.33 21.37
CA TYR A 75 -18.67 -0.48 20.31
C TYR A 75 -17.92 -0.27 18.99
N PHE A 76 -17.66 0.97 18.61
CA PHE A 76 -16.91 1.30 17.39
C PHE A 76 -15.47 0.81 17.47
N TYR A 77 -14.80 0.95 18.61
CA TYR A 77 -13.46 0.42 18.82
C TYR A 77 -13.42 -1.10 18.64
N LYS A 78 -14.36 -1.83 19.27
CA LYS A 78 -14.47 -3.30 19.11
C LYS A 78 -14.73 -3.68 17.65
N LYS A 79 -15.63 -2.97 16.96
CA LYS A 79 -15.92 -3.20 15.54
C LYS A 79 -14.72 -2.96 14.63
N GLN A 80 -13.99 -1.86 14.82
CA GLN A 80 -12.77 -1.59 14.05
C GLN A 80 -11.71 -2.67 14.30
N LYS A 81 -11.54 -3.09 15.56
CA LYS A 81 -10.61 -4.17 15.92
C LYS A 81 -11.00 -5.50 15.24
N GLU A 82 -12.28 -5.86 15.24
CA GLU A 82 -12.79 -7.04 14.53
C GLU A 82 -12.49 -6.98 13.02
N GLN A 83 -12.73 -5.82 12.38
CA GLN A 83 -12.46 -5.61 10.97
C GLN A 83 -10.97 -5.77 10.64
N LEU A 84 -10.10 -5.16 11.45
CA LEU A 84 -8.65 -5.28 11.28
C LEU A 84 -8.16 -6.72 11.47
N GLN A 85 -8.73 -7.45 12.44
CA GLN A 85 -8.41 -8.87 12.64
C GLN A 85 -8.81 -9.73 11.45
N LYS A 86 -10.01 -9.50 10.88
CA LYS A 86 -10.46 -10.20 9.67
C LYS A 86 -9.57 -9.90 8.47
N LEU A 87 -9.22 -8.64 8.26
CA LEU A 87 -8.32 -8.24 7.17
C LEU A 87 -6.95 -8.91 7.32
N ARG A 88 -6.40 -8.93 8.53
CA ARG A 88 -5.13 -9.63 8.81
C ARG A 88 -5.24 -11.13 8.54
N GLY A 89 -6.35 -11.76 8.93
CA GLY A 89 -6.59 -13.18 8.66
C GLY A 89 -6.59 -13.49 7.17
N HIS A 90 -7.35 -12.73 6.38
CA HIS A 90 -7.42 -12.89 4.93
C HIS A 90 -6.05 -12.74 4.25
N ILE A 91 -5.29 -11.71 4.63
CA ILE A 91 -3.94 -11.49 4.08
C ILE A 91 -3.00 -12.65 4.44
N GLN A 92 -3.12 -13.20 5.65
CA GLN A 92 -2.32 -14.36 6.04
C GLN A 92 -2.67 -15.60 5.20
N GLU A 93 -3.96 -15.86 4.97
CA GLU A 93 -4.41 -16.95 4.10
C GLU A 93 -3.89 -16.78 2.66
N GLU A 94 -3.90 -15.57 2.11
CA GLU A 94 -3.33 -15.26 0.79
C GLU A 94 -1.82 -15.50 0.74
N VAL A 95 -1.08 -15.09 1.79
CA VAL A 95 0.36 -15.34 1.90
C VAL A 95 0.65 -16.84 1.91
N ASP A 96 -0.09 -17.61 2.71
CA ASP A 96 0.10 -19.06 2.82
C ASP A 96 -0.24 -19.76 1.50
N HIS A 97 -1.31 -19.33 0.83
CA HIS A 97 -1.68 -19.83 -0.50
C HIS A 97 -0.57 -19.58 -1.53
N HIS A 98 -0.05 -18.36 -1.61
CA HIS A 98 1.03 -18.02 -2.54
C HIS A 98 2.35 -18.72 -2.20
N ALA A 99 2.65 -18.91 -0.91
CA ALA A 99 3.81 -19.69 -0.48
C ALA A 99 3.70 -21.15 -0.96
N GLN A 100 2.51 -21.75 -0.88
CA GLN A 100 2.28 -23.10 -1.39
C GLN A 100 2.40 -23.19 -2.91
N GLN A 101 1.90 -22.18 -3.65
CA GLN A 101 2.09 -22.09 -5.10
C GLN A 101 3.57 -21.99 -5.47
N LEU A 102 4.34 -21.16 -4.76
CA LEU A 102 5.77 -21.01 -4.98
C LEU A 102 6.50 -22.34 -4.79
N GLU A 103 6.15 -23.10 -3.76
CA GLU A 103 6.73 -24.43 -3.51
C GLU A 103 6.42 -25.42 -4.63
N ASN A 104 5.19 -25.43 -5.13
CA ASN A 104 4.81 -26.26 -6.26
C ASN A 104 5.58 -25.88 -7.54
N HIS A 105 5.77 -24.58 -7.79
CA HIS A 105 6.56 -24.09 -8.92
C HIS A 105 8.04 -24.42 -8.79
N LYS A 106 8.62 -24.37 -7.59
CA LYS A 106 10.00 -24.82 -7.34
C LYS A 106 10.18 -26.29 -7.71
N LYS A 107 9.26 -27.16 -7.27
CA LYS A 107 9.30 -28.60 -7.63
C LYS A 107 9.19 -28.83 -9.13
N ALA A 108 8.38 -28.04 -9.84
CA ALA A 108 8.29 -28.11 -11.30
C ALA A 108 9.61 -27.69 -11.96
N LEU A 109 10.23 -26.61 -11.48
CA LEU A 109 11.54 -26.16 -11.95
C LEU A 109 12.62 -27.23 -11.75
N GLU A 110 12.67 -27.86 -10.59
CA GLU A 110 13.62 -28.95 -10.30
C GLU A 110 13.45 -30.13 -11.26
N ARG A 111 12.21 -30.54 -11.55
CA ARG A 111 11.91 -31.59 -12.54
C ARG A 111 12.39 -31.21 -13.93
N HIS A 112 12.16 -29.97 -14.35
CA HIS A 112 12.61 -29.48 -15.65
C HIS A 112 14.13 -29.38 -15.75
N GLN A 113 14.79 -28.89 -14.70
CA GLN A 113 16.26 -28.87 -14.62
C GLN A 113 16.85 -30.27 -14.72
N LYS A 114 16.27 -31.24 -14.01
CA LYS A 114 16.68 -32.64 -14.12
C LYS A 114 16.54 -33.16 -15.54
N ARG A 115 15.41 -32.90 -16.20
CA ARG A 115 15.18 -33.34 -17.57
C ARG A 115 16.14 -32.70 -18.57
N ILE A 116 16.49 -31.43 -18.38
CA ILE A 116 17.53 -30.76 -19.17
C ILE A 116 18.87 -31.48 -18.97
N SER A 117 19.25 -31.81 -17.73
CA SER A 117 20.52 -32.51 -17.48
C SER A 117 20.57 -33.93 -18.08
N GLU A 118 19.44 -34.63 -18.12
CA GLU A 118 19.32 -35.95 -18.78
C GLU A 118 19.51 -35.82 -20.29
N ILE A 119 18.85 -34.83 -20.91
CA ILE A 119 19.00 -34.54 -22.35
C ILE A 119 20.45 -34.14 -22.67
N GLU A 120 21.07 -33.27 -21.89
CA GLU A 120 22.48 -32.88 -22.08
C GLU A 120 23.44 -34.07 -21.96
N ALA A 121 23.14 -35.04 -21.08
CA ALA A 121 23.94 -36.25 -20.95
C ALA A 121 23.78 -37.17 -22.18
N GLU A 122 22.57 -37.30 -22.71
CA GLU A 122 22.28 -38.04 -23.95
C GLU A 122 23.00 -37.39 -25.16
N GLU A 123 22.92 -36.08 -25.32
CA GLU A 123 23.62 -35.34 -26.39
C GLU A 123 25.14 -35.58 -26.36
N ARG A 124 25.74 -35.57 -25.16
CA ARG A 124 27.17 -35.88 -24.99
C ARG A 124 27.53 -37.34 -25.30
N SER A 125 26.58 -38.26 -25.18
CA SER A 125 26.79 -39.67 -25.50
C SER A 125 26.74 -39.92 -27.02
N LEU A 126 25.86 -39.19 -27.73
CA LEU A 126 25.72 -39.27 -29.19
C LEU A 126 26.90 -38.61 -29.93
N GLY A 127 27.45 -37.52 -29.41
CA GLY A 127 28.62 -36.84 -30.01
C GLY A 127 29.97 -37.56 -29.85
N LYS A 128 29.99 -38.82 -29.39
CA LYS A 128 31.20 -39.65 -29.22
C LYS A 128 31.39 -40.69 -30.33
N GLU A 129 30.52 -40.73 -31.32
CA GLU A 129 30.71 -41.46 -32.59
C GLU A 129 31.38 -40.56 -33.64
#